data_AF-A0A7T1IAT0-F1
#
_entry.id   AF-A0A7T1IAT0-F1
#
_cell.length_a   1.000
_cell.length_b   1.000
_cell.length_c   1.000
_cell.angle_alpha   90.00
_cell.angle_beta   90.00
_cell.angle_gamma   90.00
#
_symmetry.space_group_name_H-M   'P 1'
#
loop_
_entity.id
_entity.type
_entity.pdbx_description
1 polymer ?
#
loop_
_entity_poly.entity_id
_entity_poly.type
_entity_poly.pdbx_seq_one_letter_code
_entity_poly.pdbx_strand_id
1 'polypeptide(L)'
;MPGPVADLRPILYSFRRCPYAIRARLALAAAGLRPGVNLELREVHLQAKPPELLEASAKGTVPVLVLPDGRVLDESLGIMHWALGRSAPHGWLGGWGPAQVAAMEALITANDGPFKHHLDRFKYPDRYRGEAAGAHRQAGLTILRSWSRRLELGGWLLGPRPSLADWALLPFVRQFRLVDPAGFDAEPQIEALQAWLGRFVAGPELAAALEEPWAARAAWRSPGWLYHLALGPEWQAARADGMYRHSTRGRSLEVVGFIHLSNAHQVEATAALFYGDLPAGEVLLLTIDPQRLAAAGLEVRLEQAGSGEPFPHLYGPLPLGAVLRAEPWLR
;
A
#
# COMPACT_ATOMS: atom_id res chain seq x y z
N MET A 1 -13.75 -8.76 -31.20
CA MET A 1 -13.65 -9.30 -29.83
C MET A 1 -13.78 -8.14 -28.88
N PRO A 2 -14.74 -8.11 -27.95
CA PRO A 2 -14.74 -7.08 -26.93
C PRO A 2 -13.42 -7.20 -26.16
N GLY A 3 -12.73 -6.08 -25.93
CA GLY A 3 -11.51 -6.04 -25.11
C GLY A 3 -11.76 -6.62 -23.72
N PRO A 4 -10.69 -6.91 -22.96
CA PRO A 4 -10.84 -7.45 -21.60
C PRO A 4 -11.78 -6.54 -20.80
N VAL A 5 -12.87 -7.12 -20.30
CA VAL A 5 -13.83 -6.41 -19.44
C VAL A 5 -13.01 -5.86 -18.28
N ALA A 6 -12.94 -4.53 -18.17
CA ALA A 6 -12.25 -3.88 -17.06
C ALA A 6 -12.78 -4.50 -15.76
N ASP A 7 -11.86 -5.01 -14.93
CA ASP A 7 -12.22 -5.67 -13.69
C ASP A 7 -13.06 -4.71 -12.85
N LEU A 8 -14.35 -5.02 -12.67
CA LEU A 8 -15.36 -4.13 -12.07
C LEU A 8 -15.22 -4.05 -10.54
N ARG A 9 -14.06 -4.40 -9.98
CA ARG A 9 -13.83 -4.47 -8.54
C ARG A 9 -13.15 -3.19 -8.04
N PRO A 10 -13.52 -2.67 -6.85
CA PRO A 10 -12.79 -1.57 -6.25
C PRO A 10 -11.32 -1.95 -6.00
N ILE A 11 -10.41 -0.99 -6.19
CA ILE A 11 -8.97 -1.16 -6.01
C ILE A 11 -8.55 -0.41 -4.76
N LEU A 12 -8.01 -1.11 -3.77
CA LEU A 12 -7.43 -0.51 -2.57
C LEU A 12 -5.91 -0.50 -2.64
N TYR A 13 -5.32 0.70 -2.76
CA TYR A 13 -3.92 0.93 -2.47
C TYR A 13 -3.71 0.97 -0.95
N SER A 14 -2.89 0.07 -0.43
CA SER A 14 -2.68 -0.14 1.00
C SER A 14 -1.19 -0.28 1.33
N PHE A 15 -0.84 -0.10 2.61
CA PHE A 15 0.46 -0.50 3.15
C PHE A 15 0.24 -1.26 4.44
N ARG A 16 0.78 -2.48 4.53
CA ARG A 16 0.49 -3.46 5.60
C ARG A 16 0.61 -2.88 7.01
N ARG A 17 1.56 -1.98 7.23
CA ARG A 17 1.84 -1.40 8.55
C ARG A 17 1.24 -0.01 8.75
N CYS A 18 0.63 0.62 7.75
CA CYS A 18 0.02 1.94 7.89
C CYS A 18 -1.26 1.85 8.75
N PRO A 19 -1.40 2.64 9.83
CA PRO A 19 -2.57 2.54 10.70
C PRO A 19 -3.83 3.04 9.98
N TYR A 20 -3.71 4.07 9.13
CA TYR A 20 -4.79 4.54 8.25
C TYR A 20 -5.20 3.48 7.24
N ALA A 21 -4.25 2.73 6.68
CA ALA A 21 -4.60 1.65 5.75
C ALA A 21 -5.30 0.50 6.47
N ILE A 22 -4.87 0.13 7.68
CA ILE A 22 -5.58 -0.86 8.51
C ILE A 22 -7.04 -0.45 8.74
N ARG A 23 -7.34 0.84 9.00
CA ARG A 23 -8.73 1.33 9.12
C ARG A 23 -9.58 1.00 7.90
N ALA A 24 -9.08 1.34 6.72
CA ALA A 24 -9.76 1.08 5.45
C ALA A 24 -10.01 -0.43 5.28
N ARG A 25 -8.98 -1.25 5.54
CA ARG A 25 -9.08 -2.71 5.45
C ARG A 25 -10.13 -3.30 6.39
N LEU A 26 -10.17 -2.86 7.65
CA LEU A 26 -11.17 -3.28 8.63
C LEU A 26 -12.58 -2.98 8.16
N ALA A 27 -12.84 -1.75 7.70
CA ALA A 27 -14.17 -1.34 7.26
C ALA A 27 -14.61 -2.03 5.95
N LEU A 28 -13.68 -2.24 5.00
CA LEU A 28 -13.96 -2.98 3.77
C LEU A 28 -14.27 -4.44 4.06
N ALA A 29 -13.48 -5.09 4.93
CA ALA A 29 -13.73 -6.47 5.35
C ALA A 29 -15.08 -6.59 6.06
N ALA A 30 -15.40 -5.66 6.96
CA ALA A 30 -16.70 -5.61 7.63
C ALA A 30 -17.86 -5.48 6.62
N ALA A 31 -17.67 -4.69 5.56
CA ALA A 31 -18.63 -4.55 4.46
C ALA A 31 -18.69 -5.75 3.50
N GLY A 32 -17.94 -6.84 3.77
CA GLY A 32 -17.92 -8.05 2.95
C GLY A 32 -17.03 -7.97 1.71
N LEU A 33 -16.17 -6.96 1.61
CA LEU A 33 -15.18 -6.84 0.55
C LEU A 33 -13.92 -7.63 0.92
N ARG A 34 -13.63 -8.67 0.13
CA ARG A 34 -12.54 -9.62 0.31
C ARG A 34 -11.52 -9.48 -0.82
N PRO A 35 -10.24 -9.22 -0.50
CA PRO A 35 -9.16 -9.21 -1.49
C PRO A 35 -9.17 -10.48 -2.35
N GLY A 36 -8.94 -10.32 -3.66
CA GLY A 36 -8.90 -11.42 -4.63
C GLY A 36 -10.27 -11.95 -5.06
N VAL A 37 -11.34 -11.64 -4.33
CA VAL A 37 -12.72 -12.03 -4.66
C VAL A 37 -13.47 -10.86 -5.31
N ASN A 38 -13.80 -9.85 -4.52
CA ASN A 38 -14.60 -8.67 -4.92
C ASN A 38 -13.91 -7.34 -4.57
N LEU A 39 -12.62 -7.39 -4.24
CA LEU A 39 -11.75 -6.25 -3.98
C LEU A 39 -10.36 -6.56 -4.56
N GLU A 40 -9.80 -5.66 -5.34
CA GLU A 40 -8.38 -5.71 -5.69
C GLU A 40 -7.59 -4.97 -4.60
N LEU A 41 -6.51 -5.57 -4.12
CA LEU A 41 -5.65 -4.94 -3.13
C LEU A 41 -4.23 -4.79 -3.66
N ARG A 42 -3.73 -3.55 -3.68
CA ARG A 42 -2.41 -3.19 -4.16
C ARG A 42 -1.54 -2.72 -2.99
N GLU A 43 -0.60 -3.56 -2.57
CA GLU A 43 0.41 -3.18 -1.57
C GLU A 43 1.40 -2.16 -2.17
N VAL A 44 1.57 -1.04 -1.49
CA VAL A 44 2.40 0.08 -1.92
C VAL A 44 3.70 0.13 -1.13
N HIS A 45 4.83 0.22 -1.85
CA HIS A 45 6.11 0.57 -1.25
C HIS A 45 6.22 2.10 -1.11
N LEU A 46 6.16 2.66 0.09
CA LEU A 46 6.06 4.12 0.29
C LEU A 46 7.29 4.92 -0.17
N GLN A 47 8.46 4.29 -0.30
CA GLN A 47 9.67 4.93 -0.86
C GLN A 47 9.73 4.82 -2.39
N ALA A 48 8.93 3.96 -2.99
CA ALA A 48 8.87 3.72 -4.43
C ALA A 48 7.38 3.60 -4.83
N LYS A 49 6.69 4.74 -4.75
CA LYS A 49 5.24 4.81 -4.96
C LYS A 49 4.91 4.47 -6.42
N PRO A 50 3.92 3.61 -6.68
CA PRO A 50 3.50 3.32 -8.04
C PRO A 50 2.80 4.55 -8.64
N PRO A 51 2.95 4.85 -9.95
CA PRO A 51 2.37 6.04 -10.58
C PRO A 51 0.86 6.11 -10.47
N GLU A 52 0.18 4.98 -10.43
CA GLU A 52 -1.28 4.93 -10.40
C GLU A 52 -1.80 5.35 -9.05
N LEU A 53 -1.00 5.17 -7.99
CA LEU A 53 -1.32 5.81 -6.73
C LEU A 53 -1.23 7.33 -6.88
N LEU A 54 -0.22 7.83 -7.61
CA LEU A 54 -0.03 9.27 -7.84
C LEU A 54 -1.09 9.85 -8.79
N GLU A 55 -1.54 9.06 -9.77
CA GLU A 55 -2.62 9.39 -10.70
C GLU A 55 -3.98 9.35 -9.98
N ALA A 56 -4.24 8.30 -9.20
CA ALA A 56 -5.47 8.17 -8.44
C ALA A 56 -5.57 9.24 -7.34
N SER A 57 -4.46 9.57 -6.67
CA SER A 57 -4.45 10.60 -5.63
C SER A 57 -3.16 11.43 -5.67
N ALA A 58 -3.33 12.74 -5.87
CA ALA A 58 -2.25 13.71 -5.81
C ALA A 58 -1.51 13.73 -4.45
N LYS A 59 -2.16 13.25 -3.36
CA LYS A 59 -1.50 13.11 -2.04
C LYS A 59 -0.41 12.05 -2.07
N GLY A 60 -0.56 11.02 -2.91
CA GLY A 60 0.36 9.90 -3.00
C GLY A 60 0.54 9.17 -1.66
N THR A 61 -0.47 9.18 -0.79
CA THR A 61 -0.46 8.50 0.51
C THR A 61 -1.50 7.40 0.53
N VAL A 62 -1.31 6.38 1.37
CA VAL A 62 -2.28 5.28 1.54
C VAL A 62 -3.08 5.46 2.83
N PRO A 63 -4.34 5.01 2.87
CA PRO A 63 -5.05 4.24 1.83
C PRO A 63 -5.64 5.11 0.71
N VAL A 64 -5.77 4.52 -0.48
CA VAL A 64 -6.59 5.08 -1.58
C VAL A 64 -7.47 3.97 -2.13
N LEU A 65 -8.78 4.22 -2.21
CA LEU A 65 -9.75 3.32 -2.82
C LEU A 65 -10.24 3.94 -4.13
N VAL A 66 -10.04 3.23 -5.24
CA VAL A 66 -10.60 3.57 -6.55
C VAL A 66 -11.83 2.69 -6.78
N LEU A 67 -12.98 3.30 -7.03
CA LEU A 67 -14.23 2.60 -7.29
C LEU A 67 -14.37 2.24 -8.78
N PRO A 68 -15.23 1.26 -9.13
CA PRO A 68 -15.43 0.85 -10.52
C PRO A 68 -15.97 1.96 -11.43
N ASP A 69 -16.62 2.97 -10.85
CA ASP A 69 -17.11 4.16 -11.55
C ASP A 69 -16.06 5.28 -11.68
N GLY A 70 -14.80 5.01 -11.29
CA GLY A 70 -13.69 5.95 -11.36
C GLY A 70 -13.60 6.92 -10.18
N ARG A 71 -14.57 6.94 -9.25
CA ARG A 71 -14.46 7.78 -8.05
C ARG A 71 -13.30 7.32 -7.16
N VAL A 72 -12.58 8.28 -6.60
CA VAL A 72 -11.44 8.05 -5.71
C VAL A 72 -11.81 8.50 -4.29
N LEU A 73 -11.57 7.63 -3.31
CA LEU A 73 -11.59 7.96 -1.88
C LEU A 73 -10.17 7.82 -1.34
N ASP A 74 -9.52 8.94 -1.03
CA ASP A 74 -8.13 8.98 -0.57
C ASP A 74 -7.96 9.37 0.90
N GLU A 75 -9.04 9.27 1.67
CA GLU A 75 -9.09 9.48 3.11
C GLU A 75 -9.59 8.22 3.82
N SER A 76 -8.85 7.74 4.81
CA SER A 76 -9.19 6.49 5.51
C SER A 76 -10.59 6.52 6.13
N LEU A 77 -11.01 7.63 6.74
CA LEU A 77 -12.36 7.80 7.29
C LEU A 77 -13.42 7.83 6.19
N GLY A 78 -13.14 8.50 5.07
CA GLY A 78 -14.03 8.50 3.89
C GLY A 78 -14.26 7.09 3.36
N ILE A 79 -13.21 6.27 3.27
CA ILE A 79 -13.29 4.86 2.90
C ILE A 79 -14.11 4.07 3.94
N MET A 80 -13.89 4.29 5.24
CA MET A 80 -14.67 3.62 6.29
C MET A 80 -16.16 3.94 6.18
N HIS A 81 -16.52 5.22 6.05
CA HIS A 81 -17.91 5.65 5.90
C HIS A 81 -18.56 5.07 4.65
N TRP A 82 -17.85 5.10 3.51
CA TRP A 82 -18.35 4.53 2.27
C TRP A 82 -18.59 3.02 2.39
N ALA A 83 -17.63 2.28 2.95
CA ALA A 83 -17.74 0.83 3.07
C ALA A 83 -18.91 0.43 3.99
N LEU A 84 -18.95 1.02 5.18
CA LEU A 84 -19.96 0.70 6.21
C LEU A 84 -21.36 1.23 5.85
N GLY A 85 -21.46 2.23 4.97
CA GLY A 85 -22.74 2.70 4.45
C GLY A 85 -23.41 1.73 3.47
N ARG A 86 -22.65 0.82 2.83
CA ARG A 86 -23.17 -0.16 1.85
C ARG A 86 -23.78 -1.38 2.50
N SER A 87 -23.17 -1.83 3.58
CA SER A 87 -23.61 -2.92 4.42
C SER A 87 -23.19 -2.48 5.81
N ALA A 88 -24.14 -2.15 6.68
CA ALA A 88 -23.86 -1.61 8.00
C ALA A 88 -23.74 -2.77 8.99
N PRO A 89 -22.57 -3.40 9.14
CA PRO A 89 -22.47 -4.57 9.97
C PRO A 89 -22.44 -4.06 11.41
N HIS A 90 -23.32 -4.60 12.25
CA HIS A 90 -23.14 -4.53 13.71
C HIS A 90 -23.22 -3.08 14.26
N GLY A 91 -23.84 -2.18 13.50
CA GLY A 91 -24.14 -0.80 13.90
C GLY A 91 -22.92 0.12 14.10
N TRP A 92 -21.79 -0.06 13.41
CA TRP A 92 -20.64 0.85 13.63
C TRP A 92 -21.02 2.33 13.41
N LEU A 93 -21.88 2.61 12.43
CA LEU A 93 -22.36 3.95 12.08
C LEU A 93 -23.78 4.30 12.57
N GLY A 94 -24.64 3.30 12.78
CA GLY A 94 -26.07 3.52 13.03
C GLY A 94 -26.47 3.46 14.51
N GLY A 95 -27.58 4.09 14.88
CA GLY A 95 -28.16 3.99 16.24
C GLY A 95 -27.46 4.82 17.30
N TRP A 96 -26.77 5.90 16.91
CA TRP A 96 -26.11 6.85 17.81
C TRP A 96 -26.87 8.16 17.85
N GLY A 97 -27.15 8.67 19.05
CA GLY A 97 -27.75 10.01 19.21
C GLY A 97 -26.75 11.13 18.87
N PRO A 98 -27.22 12.38 18.64
CA PRO A 98 -26.35 13.50 18.23
C PRO A 98 -25.15 13.73 19.16
N ALA A 99 -25.34 13.60 20.47
CA ALA A 99 -24.26 13.75 21.46
C ALA A 99 -23.20 12.63 21.35
N GLN A 100 -23.62 11.39 21.04
CA GLN A 100 -22.69 10.27 20.86
C GLN A 100 -21.93 10.40 19.55
N VAL A 101 -22.58 10.88 18.48
CA VAL A 101 -21.91 11.19 17.20
C VAL A 101 -20.83 12.26 17.42
N ALA A 102 -21.15 13.36 18.09
CA ALA A 102 -20.18 14.41 18.41
C ALA A 102 -19.01 13.88 19.27
N ALA A 103 -19.29 13.01 20.25
CA ALA A 103 -18.25 12.37 21.06
C ALA A 103 -17.35 11.42 20.23
N MET A 104 -17.93 10.72 19.25
CA MET A 104 -17.22 9.86 18.31
C MET A 104 -16.25 10.67 17.44
N GLU A 105 -16.74 11.76 16.86
CA GLU A 105 -15.95 12.68 16.05
C GLU A 105 -14.81 13.31 16.88
N ALA A 106 -15.08 13.68 18.13
CA ALA A 106 -14.06 14.21 19.03
C ALA A 106 -12.94 13.19 19.33
N LEU A 107 -13.30 11.92 19.54
CA LEU A 107 -12.31 10.84 19.74
C LEU A 107 -11.44 10.63 18.50
N ILE A 108 -12.06 10.59 17.31
CA ILE A 108 -11.35 10.42 16.04
C ILE A 108 -10.45 11.63 15.75
N THR A 109 -10.92 12.84 16.01
CA THR A 109 -10.14 14.08 15.86
C THR A 109 -8.94 14.10 16.80
N ALA A 110 -9.13 13.71 18.07
CA ALA A 110 -8.04 13.59 19.03
C ALA A 110 -7.01 12.52 18.61
N ASN A 111 -7.48 11.42 17.99
CA ASN A 111 -6.58 10.40 17.47
C ASN A 111 -5.73 10.91 16.30
N ASP A 112 -6.37 11.51 15.29
CA ASP A 112 -5.74 11.88 14.02
C ASP A 112 -4.89 13.15 14.12
N GLY A 113 -5.17 14.00 15.12
CA GLY A 113 -4.39 15.18 15.46
C GLY A 113 -3.37 14.91 16.57
N PRO A 114 -3.67 15.29 17.83
CA PRO A 114 -2.69 15.30 18.91
C PRO A 114 -2.10 13.93 19.23
N PHE A 115 -2.89 12.85 19.27
CA PHE A 115 -2.34 11.52 19.58
C PHE A 115 -1.38 11.05 18.48
N LYS A 116 -1.76 11.16 17.21
CA LYS A 116 -0.90 10.82 16.08
C LYS A 116 0.39 11.63 16.06
N HIS A 117 0.30 12.92 16.37
CA HIS A 117 1.46 13.80 16.50
C HIS A 117 2.48 13.26 17.52
N HIS A 118 2.01 12.88 18.71
CA HIS A 118 2.88 12.31 19.76
C HIS A 118 3.36 10.89 19.41
N LEU A 119 2.48 10.05 18.86
CA LEU A 119 2.83 8.70 18.41
C LEU A 119 3.99 8.72 17.40
N ASP A 120 3.94 9.59 16.40
CA ASP A 120 4.98 9.64 15.36
C ASP A 120 6.36 9.98 15.93
N ARG A 121 6.42 10.91 16.89
CA ARG A 121 7.67 11.36 17.51
C ARG A 121 8.21 10.37 18.52
N PHE A 122 7.32 9.68 19.22
CA PHE A 122 7.70 8.57 20.08
C PHE A 122 8.23 7.39 19.25
N LYS A 123 7.59 7.08 18.12
CA LYS A 123 7.91 5.93 17.26
C LYS A 123 9.12 6.13 16.36
N TYR A 124 9.39 7.35 15.91
CA TYR A 124 10.44 7.65 14.93
C TYR A 124 11.37 8.78 15.41
N PRO A 125 12.10 8.60 16.53
CA PRO A 125 12.95 9.65 17.10
C PRO A 125 13.98 10.19 16.10
N ASP A 126 14.52 9.34 15.22
CA ASP A 126 15.51 9.74 14.21
C ASP A 126 14.97 10.72 13.16
N ARG A 127 13.65 10.72 12.93
CA ARG A 127 12.97 11.64 11.98
C ARG A 127 12.70 13.00 12.60
N TYR A 128 12.68 13.09 13.93
CA TYR A 128 12.33 14.28 14.70
C TYR A 128 13.47 14.66 15.65
N ARG A 129 14.67 14.84 15.08
CA ARG A 129 15.87 15.19 15.84
C ARG A 129 15.65 16.49 16.62
N GLY A 130 16.00 16.48 17.90
CA GLY A 130 15.80 17.60 18.81
C GLY A 130 14.51 17.52 19.63
N GLU A 131 13.61 16.59 19.33
CA GLU A 131 12.42 16.33 20.14
C GLU A 131 12.67 15.17 21.11
N ALA A 132 12.25 15.33 22.38
CA ALA A 132 12.44 14.31 23.40
C ALA A 132 11.37 13.21 23.30
N ALA A 133 11.74 12.04 22.76
CA ALA A 133 10.82 10.91 22.58
C ALA A 133 10.06 10.53 23.86
N GLY A 134 10.70 10.60 25.03
CA GLY A 134 10.07 10.36 26.33
C GLY A 134 8.95 11.36 26.67
N ALA A 135 9.09 12.64 26.31
CA ALA A 135 8.04 13.63 26.50
C ALA A 135 6.83 13.35 25.60
N HIS A 136 7.05 12.93 24.35
CA HIS A 136 5.96 12.53 23.46
C HIS A 136 5.29 11.23 23.91
N ARG A 137 6.04 10.26 24.45
CA ARG A 137 5.48 9.07 25.10
C ARG A 137 4.53 9.48 26.23
N GLN A 138 4.96 10.39 27.12
CA GLN A 138 4.15 10.81 28.26
C GLN A 138 2.89 11.59 27.83
N ALA A 139 3.00 12.46 26.83
CA ALA A 139 1.85 13.18 26.29
C ALA A 139 0.85 12.25 25.59
N GLY A 140 1.35 11.25 24.83
CA GLY A 140 0.53 10.18 24.28
C GLY A 140 -0.20 9.39 25.36
N LEU A 141 0.50 9.01 26.44
CA LEU A 141 -0.11 8.33 27.59
C LEU A 141 -1.21 9.14 28.27
N THR A 142 -1.05 10.46 28.38
CA THR A 142 -2.11 11.33 28.91
C THR A 142 -3.41 11.23 28.11
N ILE A 143 -3.30 11.16 26.77
CA ILE A 143 -4.46 10.96 25.89
C ILE A 143 -5.03 9.55 26.10
N LEU A 144 -4.19 8.53 26.12
CA LEU A 144 -4.63 7.13 26.33
C LEU A 144 -5.34 6.93 27.67
N ARG A 145 -4.87 7.57 28.75
CA ARG A 145 -5.56 7.60 30.06
C ARG A 145 -6.95 8.22 29.96
N SER A 146 -7.11 9.27 29.17
CA SER A 146 -8.43 9.88 28.93
C SER A 146 -9.41 8.92 28.22
N TRP A 147 -8.91 8.09 27.31
CA TRP A 147 -9.71 7.07 26.64
C TRP A 147 -9.97 5.86 27.54
N SER A 148 -8.98 5.46 28.34
CA SER A 148 -9.12 4.38 29.33
C SER A 148 -10.24 4.67 30.35
N ARG A 149 -10.35 5.92 30.82
CA ARG A 149 -11.44 6.34 31.71
C ARG A 149 -12.84 6.10 31.14
N ARG A 150 -13.00 6.17 29.81
CA ARG A 150 -14.29 5.87 29.15
C ARG A 150 -14.62 4.37 29.18
N LEU A 151 -13.62 3.52 29.39
CA LEU A 151 -13.70 2.06 29.38
C LEU A 151 -13.74 1.46 30.79
N GLU A 152 -13.60 2.26 31.86
CA GLU A 152 -13.54 1.80 33.26
C GLU A 152 -14.79 1.04 33.70
N LEU A 153 -15.96 1.41 33.17
CA LEU A 153 -17.21 0.69 33.42
C LEU A 153 -17.38 -0.56 32.54
N GLY A 154 -16.34 -0.93 31.79
CA GLY A 154 -16.37 -1.97 30.77
C GLY A 154 -16.97 -1.49 29.44
N GLY A 155 -17.03 -2.39 28.47
CA GLY A 155 -17.57 -2.10 27.14
C GLY A 155 -16.58 -1.40 26.19
N TRP A 156 -17.08 -0.43 25.44
CA TRP A 156 -16.43 0.26 24.32
C TRP A 156 -16.42 1.78 24.55
N LEU A 157 -15.69 2.53 23.73
CA LEU A 157 -15.41 3.95 23.97
C LEU A 157 -16.66 4.84 24.13
N LEU A 158 -17.80 4.41 23.58
CA LEU A 158 -19.09 5.12 23.62
C LEU A 158 -20.23 4.30 24.23
N GLY A 159 -19.94 3.20 24.93
CA GLY A 159 -20.94 2.41 25.67
C GLY A 159 -20.84 0.90 25.43
N PRO A 160 -21.97 0.16 25.41
CA PRO A 160 -21.96 -1.30 25.50
C PRO A 160 -21.58 -2.02 24.20
N ARG A 161 -21.48 -1.31 23.07
CA ARG A 161 -21.20 -1.88 21.74
C ARG A 161 -20.17 -1.05 20.98
N PRO A 162 -19.38 -1.65 20.06
CA PRO A 162 -18.33 -0.93 19.35
C PRO A 162 -18.92 0.10 18.39
N SER A 163 -18.23 1.23 18.27
CA SER A 163 -18.54 2.33 17.36
C SER A 163 -17.46 2.47 16.29
N LEU A 164 -17.67 3.36 15.31
CA LEU A 164 -16.62 3.73 14.37
C LEU A 164 -15.33 4.19 15.08
N ALA A 165 -15.44 4.90 16.22
CA ALA A 165 -14.28 5.36 16.97
C ALA A 165 -13.41 4.18 17.45
N ASP A 166 -14.01 3.08 17.92
CA ASP A 166 -13.22 1.94 18.41
C ASP A 166 -12.34 1.35 17.29
N TRP A 167 -12.92 1.13 16.11
CA TRP A 167 -12.21 0.61 14.95
C TRP A 167 -11.25 1.61 14.32
N ALA A 168 -11.55 2.91 14.39
CA ALA A 168 -10.68 3.96 13.90
C ALA A 168 -9.44 4.15 14.81
N LEU A 169 -9.59 4.06 16.13
CA LEU A 169 -8.49 4.28 17.08
C LEU A 169 -7.58 3.05 17.21
N LEU A 170 -8.14 1.84 17.10
CA LEU A 170 -7.42 0.57 17.27
C LEU A 170 -6.02 0.53 16.61
N PRO A 171 -5.86 0.83 15.30
CA PRO A 171 -4.57 0.69 14.64
C PRO A 171 -3.48 1.60 15.24
N PHE A 172 -3.86 2.74 15.83
CA PHE A 172 -2.96 3.73 16.39
C PHE A 172 -2.54 3.35 17.80
N VAL A 173 -3.49 2.93 18.64
CA VAL A 173 -3.19 2.40 19.98
C VAL A 173 -2.31 1.15 19.86
N ARG A 174 -2.60 0.27 18.90
CA ARG A 174 -1.74 -0.88 18.58
C ARG A 174 -0.32 -0.45 18.20
N GLN A 175 -0.18 0.58 17.36
CA GLN A 175 1.14 1.10 17.00
C GLN A 175 1.89 1.70 18.18
N PHE A 176 1.21 2.41 19.08
CA PHE A 176 1.80 2.96 20.29
C PHE A 176 2.37 1.85 21.17
N ARG A 177 1.60 0.78 21.42
CA ARG A 177 2.07 -0.41 22.14
C ARG A 177 3.28 -1.07 21.46
N LEU A 178 3.31 -1.13 20.13
CA LEU A 178 4.41 -1.77 19.39
C LEU A 178 5.76 -1.04 19.52
N VAL A 179 5.79 0.22 19.94
CA VAL A 179 7.05 0.95 20.18
C VAL A 179 7.72 0.47 21.47
N ASP A 180 6.92 0.22 22.51
CA ASP A 180 7.37 -0.22 23.84
C ASP A 180 6.30 -1.14 24.47
N PRO A 181 6.28 -2.44 24.12
CA PRO A 181 5.23 -3.34 24.60
C PRO A 181 5.25 -3.52 26.11
N ALA A 182 6.43 -3.71 26.70
CA ALA A 182 6.57 -3.94 28.13
C ALA A 182 6.14 -2.71 28.94
N GLY A 183 6.56 -1.50 28.54
CA GLY A 183 6.16 -0.28 29.24
C GLY A 183 4.72 0.13 29.00
N PHE A 184 4.11 -0.26 27.87
CA PHE A 184 2.67 -0.10 27.64
C PHE A 184 1.86 -1.06 28.53
N ASP A 185 2.25 -2.34 28.58
CA ASP A 185 1.54 -3.38 29.32
C ASP A 185 1.69 -3.20 30.85
N ALA A 186 2.75 -2.53 31.31
CA ALA A 186 2.99 -2.24 32.73
C ALA A 186 2.32 -0.95 33.25
N GLU A 187 1.64 -0.15 32.41
CA GLU A 187 1.03 1.12 32.83
C GLU A 187 -0.35 0.89 33.50
N PRO A 188 -0.51 1.10 34.82
CA PRO A 188 -1.73 0.75 35.54
C PRO A 188 -2.92 1.66 35.18
N GLN A 189 -2.68 2.90 34.78
CA GLN A 189 -3.75 3.87 34.50
C GLN A 189 -4.45 3.64 33.15
N ILE A 190 -4.03 2.63 32.39
CA ILE A 190 -4.62 2.29 31.09
C ILE A 190 -5.08 0.83 31.00
N GLU A 191 -5.28 0.14 32.12
CA GLU A 191 -5.67 -1.28 32.16
C GLU A 191 -6.95 -1.57 31.35
N ALA A 192 -7.99 -0.73 31.48
CA ALA A 192 -9.22 -0.88 30.69
C ALA A 192 -8.98 -0.72 29.18
N LEU A 193 -8.06 0.18 28.79
CA LEU A 193 -7.65 0.33 27.39
C LEU A 193 -6.79 -0.84 26.91
N GLN A 194 -5.90 -1.40 27.75
CA GLN A 194 -5.14 -2.60 27.42
C GLN A 194 -6.09 -3.78 27.16
N ALA A 195 -7.11 -3.98 28.00
CA ALA A 195 -8.14 -4.99 27.80
C ALA A 195 -8.94 -4.74 26.51
N TRP A 196 -9.32 -3.50 26.23
CA TRP A 196 -9.97 -3.09 24.99
C TRP A 196 -9.13 -3.41 23.75
N LEU A 197 -7.83 -3.10 23.78
CA LEU A 197 -6.89 -3.44 22.70
C LEU A 197 -6.75 -4.96 22.57
N GLY A 198 -6.67 -5.66 23.70
CA GLY A 198 -6.55 -7.11 23.77
C GLY A 198 -7.70 -7.83 23.05
N ARG A 199 -8.95 -7.35 23.20
CA ARG A 199 -10.10 -7.90 22.47
C ARG A 199 -9.93 -7.84 20.96
N PHE A 200 -9.40 -6.74 20.43
CA PHE A 200 -9.15 -6.61 19.00
C PHE A 200 -7.97 -7.46 18.53
N VAL A 201 -6.89 -7.50 19.31
CA VAL A 201 -5.69 -8.28 18.97
C VAL A 201 -5.99 -9.78 18.94
N ALA A 202 -6.85 -10.26 19.83
CA ALA A 202 -7.33 -11.63 19.84
C ALA A 202 -8.49 -11.90 18.86
N GLY A 203 -9.08 -10.85 18.27
CA GLY A 203 -10.27 -10.93 17.44
C GLY A 203 -9.98 -11.30 15.98
N PRO A 204 -10.90 -12.03 15.31
CA PRO A 204 -10.72 -12.46 13.93
C PRO A 204 -10.72 -11.30 12.92
N GLU A 205 -11.37 -10.17 13.23
CA GLU A 205 -11.50 -9.04 12.30
C GLU A 205 -10.14 -8.37 12.03
N LEU A 206 -9.36 -8.13 13.10
CA LEU A 206 -8.03 -7.58 12.95
C LEU A 206 -7.07 -8.61 12.35
N ALA A 207 -7.18 -9.88 12.74
CA ALA A 207 -6.38 -10.95 12.15
C ALA A 207 -6.60 -11.00 10.63
N ALA A 208 -7.85 -11.09 10.17
CA ALA A 208 -8.21 -11.12 8.75
C ALA A 208 -7.77 -9.85 8.01
N ALA A 209 -7.85 -8.67 8.63
CA ALA A 209 -7.37 -7.42 8.05
C ALA A 209 -5.84 -7.35 7.93
N LEU A 210 -5.10 -8.20 8.65
CA LEU A 210 -3.62 -8.26 8.66
C LEU A 210 -3.03 -9.51 7.99
N GLU A 211 -3.83 -10.55 7.74
CA GLU A 211 -3.44 -11.85 7.21
C GLU A 211 -2.84 -11.75 5.79
N GLU A 212 -2.09 -12.75 5.37
CA GLU A 212 -1.65 -12.91 3.97
C GLU A 212 -2.66 -13.84 3.24
N PRO A 213 -2.95 -13.69 1.94
CA PRO A 213 -2.23 -12.92 0.94
C PRO A 213 -2.98 -11.62 0.61
N TRP A 214 -2.87 -10.63 1.50
CA TRP A 214 -2.99 -9.22 1.10
C TRP A 214 -1.74 -8.78 0.29
N ALA A 215 -0.78 -9.69 0.09
CA ALA A 215 0.20 -9.66 -0.97
C ALA A 215 0.64 -11.10 -1.32
N ALA A 216 -0.07 -11.77 -2.22
CA ALA A 216 0.66 -12.13 -3.42
C ALA A 216 0.55 -10.87 -4.25
N ARG A 217 1.62 -10.07 -4.37
CA ARG A 217 1.64 -9.09 -5.45
C ARG A 217 1.42 -9.92 -6.71
N ALA A 218 0.23 -9.86 -7.31
CA ALA A 218 0.24 -9.77 -8.75
C ALA A 218 1.23 -8.63 -9.00
N ALA A 219 2.35 -8.91 -9.67
CA ALA A 219 3.31 -7.90 -10.05
C ALA A 219 2.57 -6.98 -11.02
N TRP A 220 1.77 -6.08 -10.47
CA TRP A 220 0.92 -5.21 -11.24
C TRP A 220 1.84 -4.20 -11.88
N ARG A 221 1.74 -4.13 -13.21
CA ARG A 221 2.62 -3.35 -14.09
C ARG A 221 1.78 -2.21 -14.67
N SER A 222 2.31 -1.00 -14.58
CA SER A 222 1.73 0.20 -15.15
C SER A 222 1.65 0.12 -16.67
N PRO A 223 0.50 0.44 -17.29
CA PRO A 223 0.47 0.66 -18.74
C PRO A 223 1.24 1.92 -19.16
N GLY A 224 1.57 2.83 -18.23
CA GLY A 224 2.36 4.02 -18.48
C GLY A 224 3.88 3.81 -18.41
N TRP A 225 4.33 2.62 -17.99
CA TRP A 225 5.74 2.25 -17.94
C TRP A 225 6.12 1.24 -19.01
N LEU A 226 7.42 1.18 -19.27
CA LEU A 226 8.02 0.18 -20.14
C LEU A 226 8.78 -0.84 -19.30
N TYR A 227 8.90 -2.05 -19.82
CA TYR A 227 9.47 -3.17 -19.12
C TYR A 227 10.57 -3.86 -19.93
N HIS A 228 11.60 -4.36 -19.27
CA HIS A 228 12.63 -5.18 -19.90
C HIS A 228 13.02 -6.34 -18.99
N LEU A 229 13.24 -7.52 -19.57
CA LEU A 229 13.72 -8.70 -18.84
C LEU A 229 15.23 -8.82 -19.02
N ALA A 230 15.97 -8.59 -17.94
CA ALA A 230 17.42 -8.65 -17.93
C ALA A 230 17.90 -9.88 -17.15
N LEU A 231 19.02 -10.48 -17.53
CA LEU A 231 19.67 -11.47 -16.66
C LEU A 231 20.40 -10.77 -15.51
N GLY A 232 20.43 -11.42 -14.34
CA GLY A 232 21.12 -10.89 -13.16
C GLY A 232 22.55 -10.41 -13.43
N PRO A 233 23.42 -11.22 -14.07
CA PRO A 233 24.79 -10.81 -14.40
C PRO A 233 24.87 -9.58 -15.32
N GLU A 234 24.00 -9.50 -16.34
CA GLU A 234 23.96 -8.37 -17.28
C GLU A 234 23.56 -7.07 -16.58
N TRP A 235 22.59 -7.15 -15.66
CA TRP A 235 22.19 -6.01 -14.85
C TRP A 235 23.31 -5.55 -13.91
N GLN A 236 24.02 -6.47 -13.27
CA GLN A 236 25.15 -6.09 -12.40
C GLN A 236 26.28 -5.43 -13.19
N ALA A 237 26.59 -5.89 -14.39
CA ALA A 237 27.56 -5.25 -15.27
C ALA A 237 27.12 -3.82 -15.63
N ALA A 238 25.86 -3.64 -16.05
CA ALA A 238 25.32 -2.32 -16.36
C ALA A 238 25.32 -1.35 -15.17
N ARG A 239 25.23 -1.85 -13.93
CA ARG A 239 25.36 -1.01 -12.72
C ARG A 239 26.75 -0.43 -12.52
N ALA A 240 27.80 -1.10 -13.01
CA ALA A 240 29.15 -0.54 -12.99
C ALA A 240 29.31 0.56 -14.04
N ASP A 241 28.71 0.37 -15.22
CA ASP A 241 28.90 1.24 -16.39
C ASP A 241 27.87 2.39 -16.48
N GLY A 242 26.76 2.30 -15.73
CA GLY A 242 25.65 3.26 -15.76
C GLY A 242 24.73 3.14 -16.98
N MET A 243 25.01 2.18 -17.89
CA MET A 243 24.27 1.95 -19.13
C MET A 243 24.01 0.46 -19.34
N TYR A 244 22.77 0.10 -19.70
CA TYR A 244 22.40 -1.27 -20.06
C TYR A 244 22.33 -1.41 -21.59
N ARG A 245 22.96 -2.48 -22.13
CA ARG A 245 23.21 -2.63 -23.58
C ARG A 245 22.78 -3.98 -24.16
N HIS A 246 22.02 -4.79 -23.42
CA HIS A 246 21.48 -6.04 -23.97
C HIS A 246 20.10 -5.79 -24.56
N SER A 247 19.85 -6.36 -25.74
CA SER A 247 18.59 -6.15 -26.46
C SER A 247 17.52 -7.15 -26.05
N THR A 248 17.93 -8.41 -25.94
CA THR A 248 17.15 -9.57 -25.51
C THR A 248 18.14 -10.65 -25.09
N ARG A 249 17.65 -11.78 -24.58
CA ARG A 249 18.49 -12.88 -24.12
C ARG A 249 19.51 -13.30 -25.20
N GLY A 250 20.80 -13.20 -24.85
CA GLY A 250 21.91 -13.62 -25.71
C GLY A 250 22.22 -12.70 -26.89
N ARG A 251 21.59 -11.52 -27.00
CA ARG A 251 21.85 -10.55 -28.09
C ARG A 251 22.04 -9.15 -27.53
N SER A 252 23.11 -8.48 -27.97
CA SER A 252 23.41 -7.10 -27.57
C SER A 252 22.67 -6.07 -28.44
N LEU A 253 22.62 -4.84 -27.95
CA LEU A 253 22.09 -3.67 -28.68
C LEU A 253 22.82 -3.47 -30.00
N GLU A 254 24.13 -3.67 -30.06
CA GLU A 254 24.94 -3.47 -31.27
C GLU A 254 24.59 -4.46 -32.38
N VAL A 255 24.12 -5.66 -31.99
CA VAL A 255 23.72 -6.71 -32.95
C VAL A 255 22.29 -6.49 -33.45
N VAL A 256 21.37 -6.06 -32.58
CA VAL A 256 19.95 -5.93 -32.91
C VAL A 256 19.59 -4.54 -33.45
N GLY A 257 20.27 -3.50 -32.96
CA GLY A 257 20.01 -2.09 -33.29
C GLY A 257 19.07 -1.37 -32.31
N PHE A 258 18.35 -2.10 -31.47
CA PHE A 258 17.46 -1.55 -30.42
C PHE A 258 17.34 -2.52 -29.24
N ILE A 259 16.86 -2.05 -28.09
CA ILE A 259 16.51 -2.88 -26.93
C ILE A 259 15.01 -3.21 -26.97
N HIS A 260 14.66 -4.49 -26.85
CA HIS A 260 13.27 -4.92 -26.77
C HIS A 260 12.70 -4.52 -25.41
N LEU A 261 11.63 -3.74 -25.43
CA LEU A 261 10.82 -3.45 -24.26
C LEU A 261 9.46 -4.14 -24.39
N SER A 262 8.72 -4.16 -23.30
CA SER A 262 7.37 -4.69 -23.20
C SER A 262 6.46 -3.63 -22.59
N ASN A 263 5.21 -3.56 -23.06
CA ASN A 263 4.12 -2.99 -22.28
C ASN A 263 3.78 -3.93 -21.11
N ALA A 264 3.05 -3.42 -20.11
CA ALA A 264 2.66 -4.18 -18.92
C ALA A 264 2.05 -5.57 -19.22
N HIS A 265 1.11 -5.64 -20.16
CA HIS A 265 0.40 -6.89 -20.53
C HIS A 265 1.27 -7.88 -21.30
N GLN A 266 2.37 -7.41 -21.89
CA GLN A 266 3.25 -8.23 -22.74
C GLN A 266 4.27 -9.03 -21.92
N VAL A 267 4.64 -8.54 -20.73
CA VAL A 267 5.78 -9.08 -19.96
C VAL A 267 5.65 -10.57 -19.64
N GLU A 268 4.46 -11.04 -19.25
CA GLU A 268 4.26 -12.45 -18.91
C GLU A 268 4.47 -13.38 -20.10
N ALA A 269 3.88 -13.04 -21.25
CA ALA A 269 4.06 -13.79 -22.48
C ALA A 269 5.53 -13.75 -22.94
N THR A 270 6.18 -12.58 -22.88
CA THR A 270 7.61 -12.44 -23.20
C THR A 270 8.49 -13.27 -22.27
N ALA A 271 8.23 -13.26 -20.96
CA ALA A 271 8.99 -14.02 -19.99
C ALA A 271 8.83 -15.53 -20.21
N ALA A 272 7.60 -16.00 -20.44
CA ALA A 272 7.32 -17.40 -20.71
C ALA A 272 8.02 -17.88 -21.99
N LEU A 273 8.00 -17.06 -23.05
CA LEU A 273 8.55 -17.41 -24.36
C LEU A 273 10.09 -17.44 -24.38
N PHE A 274 10.75 -16.44 -23.79
CA PHE A 274 12.21 -16.25 -23.94
C PHE A 274 13.03 -16.66 -22.72
N TYR A 275 12.40 -16.79 -21.55
CA TYR A 275 13.07 -17.03 -20.27
C TYR A 275 12.44 -18.17 -19.46
N GLY A 276 11.45 -18.89 -20.01
CA GLY A 276 10.70 -19.95 -19.33
C GLY A 276 11.53 -21.18 -18.94
N ASP A 277 12.73 -21.34 -19.49
CA ASP A 277 13.71 -22.39 -19.18
C ASP A 277 14.66 -22.02 -18.03
N LEU A 278 14.71 -20.77 -17.56
CA LEU A 278 15.66 -20.33 -16.53
C LEU A 278 15.10 -20.44 -15.10
N PRO A 279 15.88 -20.88 -14.10
CA PRO A 279 15.44 -20.91 -12.70
C PRO A 279 14.82 -19.60 -12.19
N ALA A 280 13.89 -19.70 -11.23
CA ALA A 280 13.30 -18.53 -10.59
C ALA A 280 14.39 -17.65 -9.94
N GLY A 281 14.32 -16.34 -10.17
CA GLY A 281 15.29 -15.37 -9.63
C GLY A 281 16.52 -15.09 -10.50
N GLU A 282 16.75 -15.83 -11.58
CA GLU A 282 17.84 -15.56 -12.56
C GLU A 282 17.54 -14.34 -13.45
N VAL A 283 16.26 -14.03 -13.62
CA VAL A 283 15.76 -12.95 -14.46
C VAL A 283 15.30 -11.82 -13.56
N LEU A 284 15.62 -10.59 -13.96
CA LEU A 284 15.13 -9.37 -13.36
C LEU A 284 14.13 -8.70 -14.31
N LEU A 285 13.04 -8.19 -13.75
CA LEU A 285 12.16 -7.25 -14.42
C LEU A 285 12.65 -5.83 -14.14
N LEU A 286 13.07 -5.13 -15.19
CA LEU A 286 13.37 -3.71 -15.16
C LEU A 286 12.09 -2.93 -15.47
N THR A 287 11.72 -1.98 -14.61
CA THR A 287 10.65 -1.00 -14.85
C THR A 287 11.28 0.33 -15.26
N ILE A 288 10.86 0.86 -16.41
CA ILE A 288 11.52 1.96 -17.09
C ILE A 288 10.54 3.12 -17.30
N ASP A 289 11.02 4.32 -16.98
CA ASP A 289 10.29 5.58 -17.15
C ASP A 289 10.50 6.15 -18.58
N PRO A 290 9.47 6.14 -19.44
CA PRO A 290 9.58 6.67 -20.80
C PRO A 290 9.80 8.18 -20.83
N GLN A 291 9.41 8.93 -19.79
CA GLN A 291 9.68 10.37 -19.73
C GLN A 291 11.17 10.64 -19.50
N ARG A 292 11.85 9.80 -18.70
CA ARG A 292 13.30 9.89 -18.50
C ARG A 292 14.07 9.48 -19.75
N LEU A 293 13.56 8.52 -20.51
CA LEU A 293 14.13 8.17 -21.83
C LEU A 293 14.00 9.34 -22.80
N ALA A 294 12.82 9.94 -22.90
CA ALA A 294 12.58 11.11 -23.75
C ALA A 294 13.45 12.31 -23.34
N ALA A 295 13.60 12.57 -22.03
CA ALA A 295 14.47 13.62 -21.50
C ALA A 295 15.97 13.37 -21.79
N ALA A 296 16.37 12.11 -21.96
CA ALA A 296 17.71 11.73 -22.40
C ALA A 296 17.87 11.76 -23.93
N GLY A 297 16.85 12.18 -24.68
CA GLY A 297 16.87 12.24 -26.14
C GLY A 297 16.78 10.86 -26.81
N LEU A 298 16.32 9.83 -26.10
CA LEU A 298 16.21 8.47 -26.61
C LEU A 298 14.81 8.23 -27.18
N GLU A 299 14.77 7.55 -28.33
CA GLU A 299 13.53 7.26 -29.04
C GLU A 299 13.01 5.88 -28.68
N VAL A 300 11.72 5.79 -28.37
CA VAL A 300 10.99 4.52 -28.24
C VAL A 300 9.95 4.45 -29.35
N ARG A 301 10.01 3.41 -30.18
CA ARG A 301 9.03 3.16 -31.25
C ARG A 301 8.19 1.94 -30.96
N LEU A 302 6.90 2.00 -31.27
CA LEU A 302 6.04 0.82 -31.26
C LEU A 302 6.06 0.19 -32.65
N GLU A 303 6.65 -0.99 -32.76
CA GLU A 303 6.85 -1.67 -34.04
C GLU A 303 6.34 -3.10 -33.98
N GLN A 304 5.87 -3.63 -35.11
CA GLN A 304 5.39 -5.00 -35.19
C GLN A 304 6.52 -5.99 -34.88
N ALA A 305 6.34 -6.77 -33.83
CA ALA A 305 7.17 -7.94 -33.58
C ALA A 305 6.54 -9.17 -34.25
N GLY A 306 7.31 -10.26 -34.41
CA GLY A 306 6.83 -11.51 -35.03
C GLY A 306 5.65 -12.20 -34.31
N SER A 307 5.17 -11.65 -33.19
CA SER A 307 4.07 -12.15 -32.35
C SER A 307 2.68 -11.56 -32.66
N GLY A 308 2.55 -10.67 -33.66
CA GLY A 308 1.25 -10.19 -34.14
C GLY A 308 0.65 -8.98 -33.39
N GLU A 309 1.38 -8.42 -32.44
CA GLU A 309 1.10 -7.10 -31.82
C GLU A 309 2.38 -6.25 -31.80
N PRO A 310 2.29 -4.91 -31.74
CA PRO A 310 3.47 -4.05 -31.68
C PRO A 310 4.14 -4.08 -30.29
N PHE A 311 5.47 -4.13 -30.29
CA PHE A 311 6.30 -4.04 -29.09
C PHE A 311 7.06 -2.70 -29.07
N PRO A 312 7.30 -2.12 -27.88
CA PRO A 312 8.14 -0.95 -27.75
C PRO A 312 9.62 -1.33 -27.94
N HIS A 313 10.32 -0.60 -28.80
CA HIS A 313 11.75 -0.74 -29.05
C HIS A 313 12.48 0.54 -28.69
N LEU A 314 13.47 0.45 -27.82
CA LEU A 314 14.33 1.57 -27.44
C LEU A 314 15.55 1.64 -28.37
N TYR A 315 15.71 2.76 -29.07
CA TYR A 315 16.85 3.01 -29.95
C TYR A 315 17.96 3.71 -29.17
N GLY A 316 18.88 2.90 -28.64
CA GLY A 316 20.04 3.35 -27.89
C GLY A 316 20.25 2.56 -26.59
N PRO A 317 21.37 2.80 -25.87
CA PRO A 317 21.60 2.17 -24.57
C PRO A 317 20.59 2.68 -23.55
N LEU A 318 20.14 1.80 -22.65
CA LEU A 318 19.21 2.14 -21.58
C LEU A 318 19.99 2.80 -20.42
N PRO A 319 19.82 4.10 -20.15
CA PRO A 319 20.45 4.75 -19.01
C PRO A 319 19.85 4.23 -17.71
N LEU A 320 20.69 3.87 -16.74
CA LEU A 320 20.20 3.34 -15.45
C LEU A 320 19.36 4.36 -14.67
N GLY A 321 19.54 5.66 -14.92
CA GLY A 321 18.68 6.71 -14.37
C GLY A 321 17.23 6.64 -14.83
N ALA A 322 16.94 6.01 -15.98
CA ALA A 322 15.58 5.76 -16.46
C ALA A 322 14.96 4.48 -15.87
N VAL A 323 15.77 3.61 -15.25
CA VAL A 323 15.28 2.40 -14.58
C VAL A 323 14.80 2.77 -13.18
N LEU A 324 13.48 2.75 -12.99
CA LEU A 324 12.84 3.03 -11.71
C LEU A 324 13.04 1.88 -10.72
N ARG A 325 13.11 0.66 -11.24
CA ARG A 325 13.20 -0.55 -10.43
C ARG A 325 13.80 -1.70 -11.23
N ALA A 326 14.62 -2.51 -10.55
CA ALA A 326 14.99 -3.85 -10.97
C ALA A 326 14.56 -4.82 -9.87
N GLU A 327 13.70 -5.79 -10.18
CA GLU A 327 13.23 -6.79 -9.21
C GLU A 327 13.31 -8.21 -9.77
N PRO A 328 13.56 -9.23 -8.94
CA PRO A 328 13.50 -10.62 -9.38
C PRO A 328 12.17 -10.91 -10.06
N TRP A 329 12.25 -11.52 -11.24
CA TRP A 329 11.10 -12.07 -11.93
C TRP A 329 10.69 -13.37 -11.23
N LEU A 330 9.58 -13.29 -10.49
CA LEU A 330 8.94 -14.42 -9.84
C LEU A 330 7.78 -14.86 -10.74
N ARG A 331 7.82 -16.13 -11.16
CA ARG A 331 6.79 -16.75 -12.01
C ARG A 331 5.49 -16.94 -11.24
#